data_AF-A0A8T4V4F4-F1
#
_entry.id   AF-A0A8T4V4F4-F1
#
_cell.length_a   1.000
_cell.length_b   1.000
_cell.length_c   1.000
_cell.angle_alpha   90.00
_cell.angle_beta   90.00
_cell.angle_gamma   90.00
#
_symmetry.space_group_name_H-M   'P 1'
#
loop_
_entity.id
_entity.type
_entity.pdbx_description
1 polymer ?
#
loop_
_entity_poly.entity_id
_entity_poly.type
_entity_poly.pdbx_seq_one_letter_code
_entity_poly.pdbx_strand_id
1 'polypeptide(L)'
;MQKTIYRVKKLEILDFKPKESISSIRITFTRNDQVEQIVKQFYLKNPVEIVNSILLEIKKKDRMIVEDSNDILQNIYITRIENEEEIEEKLLYFFQGLCSKFAKIKSLTKAPDYMKLYDEIKTTKFIL
;
A
#
# COMPACT_ATOMS: atom_id res chain seq x y z
N MET A 1 11.62 16.68 -21.11
CA MET A 1 11.50 15.54 -20.17
C MET A 1 10.38 15.82 -19.20
N GLN A 2 9.28 15.06 -19.26
CA GLN A 2 8.24 15.12 -18.22
C GLN A 2 8.56 14.08 -17.15
N LYS A 3 8.68 14.54 -15.90
CA LYS A 3 8.94 13.69 -14.73
C LYS A 3 7.62 13.51 -14.01
N THR A 4 7.12 12.28 -13.93
CA THR A 4 5.97 11.97 -13.08
C THR A 4 6.47 11.75 -11.66
N ILE A 5 6.02 12.60 -10.74
CA ILE A 5 6.36 12.50 -9.31
C ILE A 5 5.16 11.92 -8.57
N TYR A 6 5.40 10.81 -7.88
CA TYR A 6 4.42 10.18 -6.99
C TYR A 6 4.76 10.45 -5.53
N ARG A 7 3.74 10.75 -4.71
CA ARG A 7 3.88 10.86 -3.25
C ARG A 7 2.80 10.02 -2.58
N VAL A 8 3.19 9.00 -1.84
CA VAL A 8 2.23 8.24 -1.01
C VAL A 8 1.78 9.14 0.14
N LYS A 9 0.46 9.22 0.37
CA LYS A 9 -0.12 10.11 1.38
C LYS A 9 -0.75 9.36 2.54
N LYS A 10 -1.47 8.27 2.23
CA LYS A 10 -2.28 7.60 3.24
C LYS A 10 -2.50 6.13 2.89
N LEU A 11 -2.48 5.28 3.90
CA LEU A 11 -2.97 3.90 3.80
C LEU A 11 -4.08 3.68 4.83
N GLU A 12 -5.15 3.01 4.41
CA GLU A 12 -6.31 2.69 5.25
C GLU A 12 -6.72 1.24 5.09
N ILE A 13 -6.94 0.56 6.21
CA ILE A 13 -7.57 -0.76 6.21
C ILE A 13 -9.07 -0.58 5.97
N LEU A 14 -9.58 -1.09 4.86
CA LEU A 14 -11.01 -1.03 4.52
C LEU A 14 -11.74 -2.29 5.02
N ASP A 15 -11.13 -3.44 4.81
CA ASP A 15 -11.66 -4.73 5.21
C ASP A 15 -10.54 -5.65 5.69
N PHE A 16 -10.92 -6.57 6.57
CA PHE A 16 -9.98 -7.45 7.25
C PHE A 16 -10.62 -8.82 7.51
N LYS A 17 -9.97 -9.85 6.97
CA LYS A 17 -10.32 -11.26 7.14
C LYS A 17 -9.24 -11.99 7.93
N PRO A 18 -9.32 -12.02 9.28
CA PRO A 18 -8.29 -12.61 10.14
C PRO A 18 -7.96 -14.06 9.84
N LYS A 19 -8.97 -14.90 9.59
CA LYS A 19 -8.77 -16.34 9.29
C LYS A 19 -7.92 -16.53 8.03
N GLU A 20 -8.20 -15.72 7.02
CA GLU A 20 -7.53 -15.77 5.72
C GLU A 20 -6.22 -14.98 5.69
N SER A 21 -5.85 -14.20 6.72
CA SER A 21 -4.73 -13.24 6.66
C SER A 21 -4.84 -12.23 5.51
N ILE A 22 -6.05 -11.93 5.04
CA ILE A 22 -6.26 -11.01 3.93
C ILE A 22 -6.79 -9.68 4.48
N SER A 23 -6.30 -8.58 3.90
CA SER A 23 -6.88 -7.26 4.13
C SER A 23 -6.99 -6.47 2.84
N SER A 24 -8.10 -5.75 2.69
CA SER A 24 -8.31 -4.78 1.63
C SER A 24 -7.79 -3.43 2.11
N ILE A 25 -6.80 -2.89 1.42
CA ILE A 25 -6.12 -1.65 1.81
C ILE A 25 -6.33 -0.60 0.72
N ARG A 26 -6.79 0.59 1.13
CA ARG A 26 -6.80 1.78 0.28
C ARG A 26 -5.47 2.50 0.40
N ILE A 27 -4.85 2.79 -0.73
CA ILE A 27 -3.61 3.53 -0.84
C ILE A 27 -3.95 4.84 -1.55
N THR A 28 -3.76 5.95 -0.86
CA THR A 28 -3.93 7.30 -1.43
C THR A 28 -2.55 7.86 -1.72
N PHE A 29 -2.36 8.38 -2.92
CA PHE A 29 -1.12 9.02 -3.35
C PHE A 29 -1.43 10.22 -4.24
N THR A 30 -0.48 11.11 -4.41
CA THR A 30 -0.58 12.20 -5.40
C THR A 30 0.31 11.90 -6.59
N ARG A 31 -0.21 12.13 -7.79
CA ARG A 31 0.54 12.10 -9.05
C ARG A 31 0.47 13.50 -9.66
N ASN A 32 1.61 14.17 -9.80
CA ASN A 32 1.67 15.56 -10.31
C ASN A 32 0.60 16.46 -9.64
N ASP A 33 0.52 16.38 -8.30
CA ASP A 33 -0.41 17.09 -7.42
C ASP A 33 -1.91 16.73 -7.54
N GLN A 34 -2.28 15.75 -8.37
CA GLN A 34 -3.62 15.18 -8.38
C GLN A 34 -3.71 13.99 -7.41
N VAL A 35 -4.76 13.95 -6.59
CA VAL A 35 -4.99 12.85 -5.63
C VAL A 35 -5.57 11.65 -6.37
N GLU A 36 -4.90 10.51 -6.25
CA GLU A 36 -5.35 9.21 -6.75
C GLU A 36 -5.48 8.20 -5.62
N GLN A 37 -6.31 7.18 -5.85
CA GLN A 37 -6.55 6.10 -4.90
C GLN A 37 -6.52 4.74 -5.60
N ILE A 38 -5.89 3.76 -4.94
CA ILE A 38 -5.94 2.35 -5.34
C ILE A 38 -6.47 1.55 -4.14
N VAL A 39 -7.35 0.60 -4.39
CA VAL A 39 -7.77 -0.40 -3.40
C VAL A 39 -7.27 -1.75 -3.86
N LYS A 40 -6.53 -2.44 -3.01
CA LYS A 40 -5.99 -3.77 -3.33
C LYS A 40 -6.03 -4.67 -2.11
N GLN A 41 -6.21 -5.96 -2.36
CA GLN A 41 -6.14 -6.99 -1.33
C GLN A 41 -4.70 -7.48 -1.17
N PHE A 42 -4.26 -7.56 0.08
CA PHE A 42 -2.94 -8.03 0.45
C PHE A 42 -3.04 -9.20 1.40
N TYR A 43 -2.14 -10.15 1.20
CA TYR A 43 -1.90 -11.23 2.14
C TYR A 43 -0.89 -10.76 3.19
N LEU A 44 -1.36 -10.56 4.41
CA LEU A 44 -0.60 -9.97 5.51
C LEU A 44 0.27 -11.01 6.21
N LYS A 45 1.28 -11.49 5.46
CA LYS A 45 2.34 -12.38 5.94
C LYS A 45 3.74 -11.80 5.77
N ASN A 46 4.04 -11.24 4.59
CA ASN A 46 5.37 -10.74 4.28
C ASN A 46 5.31 -9.22 4.02
N PRO A 47 5.81 -8.38 4.95
CA PRO A 47 5.80 -6.93 4.78
C PRO A 47 6.55 -6.46 3.54
N VAL A 48 7.66 -7.12 3.18
CA VAL A 48 8.49 -6.75 2.01
C VAL A 48 7.71 -6.96 0.71
N GLU A 49 7.02 -8.09 0.55
CA GLU A 49 6.20 -8.36 -0.63
C GLU A 49 5.05 -7.37 -0.78
N ILE A 50 4.44 -6.96 0.34
CA ILE A 50 3.36 -5.98 0.34
C ILE A 50 3.87 -4.62 -0.13
N VAL A 51 4.96 -4.13 0.47
CA VAL A 51 5.56 -2.84 0.10
C VAL A 51 5.97 -2.84 -1.37
N ASN A 52 6.68 -3.87 -1.83
CA ASN A 52 7.06 -4.00 -3.24
C ASN A 52 5.84 -3.99 -4.16
N SER A 53 4.78 -4.71 -3.81
CA SER A 53 3.53 -4.74 -4.58
C SER A 53 2.88 -3.34 -4.64
N ILE A 54 2.88 -2.58 -3.55
CA ILE A 54 2.34 -1.22 -3.50
C ILE A 54 3.15 -0.28 -4.40
N LEU A 55 4.47 -0.27 -4.26
CA LEU A 55 5.35 0.59 -5.06
C LEU A 55 5.25 0.24 -6.56
N LEU A 56 5.18 -1.05 -6.90
CA LEU A 56 4.98 -1.50 -8.27
C LEU A 56 3.62 -1.09 -8.84
N GLU A 57 2.52 -1.18 -8.08
CA GLU A 57 1.20 -0.74 -8.54
C GLU A 57 1.14 0.76 -8.82
N ILE A 58 1.75 1.57 -7.94
CA ILE A 58 1.85 3.03 -8.15
C ILE A 58 2.63 3.32 -9.43
N LYS A 59 3.75 2.60 -9.66
CA LYS A 59 4.57 2.76 -10.87
C LYS A 59 3.90 2.25 -12.15
N LYS A 60 3.07 1.20 -12.08
CA LYS A 60 2.36 0.63 -13.24
C LYS A 60 1.32 1.57 -13.85
N LYS A 61 0.76 2.50 -13.06
CA LYS A 61 -0.18 3.52 -13.57
C LYS A 61 0.42 4.41 -14.67
N ASP A 62 1.73 4.63 -14.65
CA ASP A 62 2.42 5.31 -15.77
C ASP A 62 2.52 4.42 -17.02
N ARG A 63 2.74 3.11 -16.87
CA ARG A 63 2.94 2.19 -18.00
C ARG A 63 1.66 1.97 -18.82
N MET A 64 0.49 1.91 -18.19
CA MET A 64 -0.79 1.70 -18.91
C MET A 64 -1.18 2.89 -19.81
N ILE A 65 -0.72 4.11 -19.52
CA ILE A 65 -1.01 5.29 -20.36
C ILE A 65 -0.18 5.28 -21.65
N VAL A 66 0.97 4.62 -21.64
CA VAL A 66 1.87 4.54 -22.79
C VAL A 66 1.33 3.59 -23.86
N GLU A 67 0.62 2.52 -23.50
CA GLU A 67 0.12 1.53 -24.47
C GLU A 67 -1.04 2.04 -25.34
N ASP A 68 -1.85 3.00 -24.86
CA ASP A 68 -2.95 3.61 -25.65
C ASP A 68 -2.48 4.74 -26.58
N SER A 69 -1.25 5.23 -26.39
CA SER A 69 -0.69 6.32 -27.18
C SER A 69 0.13 5.73 -28.31
N ASN A 70 -0.45 5.69 -29.51
CA ASN A 70 0.10 5.12 -30.74
C ASN A 70 1.30 5.93 -31.31
N ASP A 71 2.25 6.33 -30.46
CA ASP A 71 3.43 7.11 -30.81
C ASP A 71 4.70 6.46 -30.25
N ILE A 72 5.41 5.80 -31.15
CA ILE A 72 6.66 5.04 -30.97
C ILE A 72 7.89 5.96 -30.69
N LEU A 73 7.68 7.20 -30.26
CA LEU A 73 8.76 8.17 -30.03
C LEU A 73 9.11 8.34 -28.55
N GLN A 74 10.12 7.57 -28.12
CA GLN A 74 11.24 7.97 -27.23
C GLN A 74 11.02 9.04 -26.13
N ASN A 75 9.88 9.09 -25.47
CA ASN A 75 9.76 9.82 -24.22
C ASN A 75 10.26 8.90 -23.09
N ILE A 76 11.53 9.07 -22.70
CA ILE A 76 12.07 8.48 -21.47
C ILE A 76 11.33 9.15 -20.30
N TYR A 77 10.17 8.60 -19.93
CA TYR A 77 9.44 8.99 -18.74
C TYR A 77 10.14 8.38 -17.53
N ILE A 78 10.76 9.23 -16.72
CA ILE A 78 11.33 8.79 -15.44
C ILE A 78 10.21 8.83 -14.41
N THR A 79 9.60 7.68 -14.16
CA THR A 79 8.70 7.47 -13.03
C THR A 79 9.52 7.40 -11.75
N ARG A 80 9.34 8.37 -10.84
CA ARG A 80 10.03 8.39 -9.54
C ARG A 80 9.04 8.63 -8.42
N ILE A 81 9.13 7.81 -7.38
CA ILE A 81 8.47 8.10 -6.10
C ILE A 81 9.37 9.08 -5.36
N GLU A 82 8.80 10.19 -4.89
CA GLU A 82 9.55 11.16 -4.08
C GLU A 82 9.96 10.51 -2.77
N ASN A 83 11.22 10.67 -2.36
CA ASN A 83 11.79 10.04 -1.16
C ASN A 83 11.51 8.52 -1.06
N GLU A 84 11.69 7.80 -2.18
CA GLU A 84 11.32 6.38 -2.29
C GLU A 84 11.91 5.52 -1.16
N GLU A 85 13.18 5.67 -0.81
CA GLU A 85 13.82 4.92 0.29
C GLU A 85 13.17 5.19 1.65
N GLU A 86 12.90 6.46 1.97
CA GLU A 86 12.24 6.85 3.23
C GLU A 86 10.80 6.33 3.29
N ILE A 87 10.08 6.38 2.16
CA ILE A 87 8.72 5.85 2.06
C ILE A 87 8.74 4.33 2.20
N GLU A 88 9.68 3.64 1.55
CA GLU A 88 9.83 2.19 1.65
C GLU A 88 10.06 1.78 3.10
N GLU A 89 10.99 2.43 3.81
CA GLU A 89 11.27 2.15 5.22
C GLU A 89 10.03 2.35 6.10
N LYS A 90 9.34 3.48 5.93
CA LYS A 90 8.11 3.80 6.67
C LYS A 90 6.99 2.80 6.41
N LEU A 91 6.81 2.39 5.16
CA LEU A 91 5.83 1.38 4.80
C LEU A 91 6.21 0.01 5.36
N LEU A 92 7.49 -0.37 5.30
CA LEU A 92 7.98 -1.63 5.87
C LEU A 92 7.70 -1.70 7.36
N TYR A 93 8.01 -0.64 8.10
CA TYR A 93 7.73 -0.56 9.54
C TYR A 93 6.24 -0.71 9.84
N PHE A 94 5.39 0.01 9.09
CA PHE A 94 3.94 -0.09 9.22
C PHE A 94 3.43 -1.52 8.98
N PHE A 95 3.84 -2.14 7.87
CA PHE A 95 3.39 -3.48 7.50
C PHE A 95 3.98 -4.58 8.39
N GLN A 96 5.18 -4.40 8.95
CA GLN A 96 5.72 -5.29 9.98
C GLN A 96 4.78 -5.33 11.18
N GLY A 97 4.42 -4.16 11.72
CA GLY A 97 3.49 -4.06 12.85
C GLY A 97 2.12 -4.67 12.53
N LEU A 98 1.59 -4.40 11.34
CA LEU A 98 0.31 -4.94 10.90
C LEU A 98 0.35 -6.47 10.77
N CYS A 99 1.36 -7.04 10.11
CA CYS A 99 1.55 -8.48 9.98
C CYS A 99 1.68 -9.17 11.36
N SER A 100 2.42 -8.58 12.30
CA SER A 100 2.53 -9.10 13.67
C SER A 100 1.19 -9.12 14.40
N LYS A 101 0.39 -8.05 14.29
CA LYS A 101 -0.97 -8.02 14.86
C LYS A 101 -1.87 -9.09 14.25
N PHE A 102 -1.77 -9.31 12.94
CA PHE A 102 -2.51 -10.37 12.23
C PHE A 102 -2.09 -11.78 12.64
N ALA A 103 -0.81 -12.00 12.91
CA ALA A 103 -0.35 -13.28 13.44
C ALA A 103 -0.92 -13.51 14.85
N LYS A 104 -0.87 -12.47 15.70
CA LYS A 104 -1.35 -12.54 17.09
C LYS A 104 -2.85 -12.78 17.19
N ILE A 105 -3.67 -12.15 16.36
CA ILE A 105 -5.13 -12.29 16.47
C ILE A 105 -5.60 -13.74 16.24
N LYS A 106 -4.84 -14.54 15.49
CA LYS A 106 -5.15 -15.96 15.23
C LYS A 106 -4.95 -16.86 16.44
N SER A 107 -4.09 -16.46 17.38
CA SER A 107 -3.81 -17.21 18.61
C SER A 107 -4.63 -16.73 19.80
N LEU A 108 -5.40 -15.63 19.66
CA LEU A 108 -6.26 -15.14 20.73
C LEU A 108 -7.51 -16.00 20.87
N THR A 109 -7.67 -16.58 22.06
CA THR A 109 -8.83 -17.41 22.43
C THR A 109 -9.85 -16.65 23.28
N LYS A 110 -9.41 -15.59 23.97
CA LYS A 110 -10.27 -14.75 24.80
C LYS A 110 -11.00 -13.71 23.94
N ALA A 111 -12.33 -13.72 24.00
CA ALA A 111 -13.16 -12.81 23.20
C ALA A 111 -12.84 -11.31 23.41
N PRO A 112 -12.61 -10.81 24.65
CA PRO A 112 -12.28 -9.39 24.84
C PRO A 112 -10.95 -8.97 24.19
N ASP A 113 -9.91 -9.81 24.33
CA ASP A 113 -8.60 -9.55 23.74
C ASP A 113 -8.66 -9.59 22.22
N TYR A 114 -9.44 -10.53 21.66
CA TYR A 114 -9.69 -10.63 20.23
C TYR A 114 -10.37 -9.37 19.69
N MET A 115 -11.47 -8.93 20.31
CA MET A 115 -12.22 -7.75 19.87
C MET A 115 -11.35 -6.49 19.93
N LYS A 116 -10.59 -6.30 21.00
CA LYS A 116 -9.67 -5.17 21.13
C LYS A 116 -8.65 -5.14 20.00
N LEU A 117 -7.99 -6.26 19.73
CA LEU A 117 -6.99 -6.33 18.66
C LEU A 117 -7.61 -6.20 17.27
N TYR A 118 -8.83 -6.73 17.08
CA TYR A 118 -9.61 -6.58 15.85
C TYR A 118 -9.90 -5.10 15.56
N ASP A 119 -10.38 -4.35 16.55
CA ASP A 119 -10.70 -2.94 16.41
C ASP A 119 -9.43 -2.09 16.19
N GLU A 120 -8.34 -2.40 16.89
CA GLU A 120 -7.04 -1.77 16.64
C GLU A 120 -6.60 -1.95 15.19
N ILE A 121 -6.70 -3.16 14.64
CA ILE A 121 -6.36 -3.43 13.23
C ILE A 121 -7.30 -2.67 12.28
N LYS A 122 -8.61 -2.74 12.52
CA LYS A 122 -9.62 -2.15 11.63
C LYS A 122 -9.51 -0.62 11.55
N THR A 123 -9.15 0.02 12.65
CA THR A 123 -8.98 1.48 12.72
C THR A 123 -7.58 1.96 12.36
N THR A 124 -6.64 1.04 12.09
CA THR A 124 -5.27 1.37 11.75
C THR A 124 -5.22 2.14 10.43
N LYS A 125 -4.57 3.30 10.47
CA LYS A 125 -4.29 4.14 9.30
C LYS A 125 -2.85 4.61 9.37
N PHE A 126 -2.23 4.74 8.21
CA PHE A 126 -0.91 5.32 8.05
C PHE A 126 -1.03 6.63 7.29
N ILE A 127 -0.37 7.68 7.76
CA ILE A 127 -0.39 9.02 7.16
C ILE A 127 1.07 9.45 6.99
N LEU A 128 1.42 9.90 5.78
CA LEU A 128 2.75 10.38 5.39
C LEU A 128 2.78 11.90 5.26
#